data_AF-A0A7J0G1A8-F1
#
_entry.id   AF-A0A7J0G1A8-F1
#
_cell.length_a   1.000
_cell.length_b   1.000
_cell.length_c   1.000
_cell.angle_alpha   90.00
_cell.angle_beta   90.00
_cell.angle_gamma   90.00
#
_symmetry.space_group_name_H-M   'P 1'
#
loop_
_entity.id
_entity.type
_entity.pdbx_description
1 polymer ?
#
loop_
_entity_poly.entity_id
_entity_poly.type
_entity_poly.pdbx_seq_one_letter_code
_entity_poly.pdbx_strand_id
1 'polypeptide(L)'
;MGPSTKKTAPITDFYDSSSPPTARRQVHHCRNMVEYNSPIQRQGWEFSFLQNQTFQTARRHKILAWEEHQACPNNNLRKKQERQLLPSDPNGIYLVLTSKDGVIEQFCMNSCGFHSSSITSTKSRVVYAHVGDPTVQCPGLCTWPYEIPAYGPPGQALVAANGIGSDGVIMNIATVLAGAATNPFKSGYFQGDVSAPLEAVTAYPGIFSAGAYPGYPGDLKSMASYNAYGVNGPKFLLPAMWDPVQINYKVVTWISAPRL
;
A
#
# COMPACT_ATOMS: atom_id res chain seq x y z
N MET A 1 30.33 20.86 10.41
CA MET A 1 29.64 19.60 10.77
C MET A 1 28.22 19.70 10.25
N GLY A 2 27.92 19.04 9.13
CA GLY A 2 26.56 19.04 8.57
C GLY A 2 25.58 18.30 9.49
N PRO A 3 24.29 18.66 9.49
CA PRO A 3 23.32 17.95 10.30
C PRO A 3 23.25 16.49 9.84
N SER A 4 23.52 15.57 10.76
CA SER A 4 23.28 14.13 10.56
C SER A 4 21.78 13.92 10.36
N THR A 5 21.33 13.86 9.10
CA THR A 5 19.97 13.43 8.77
C THR A 5 19.82 11.98 9.21
N LYS A 6 19.07 11.74 10.29
CA LYS A 6 18.66 10.37 10.65
C LYS A 6 17.95 9.78 9.44
N LYS A 7 18.48 8.70 8.86
CA LYS A 7 17.77 7.92 7.84
C LYS A 7 16.48 7.40 8.47
N THR A 8 15.35 7.84 7.96
CA THR A 8 14.03 7.31 8.26
C THR A 8 13.87 5.92 7.63
N ALA A 9 12.98 5.09 8.19
CA ALA A 9 12.75 3.75 7.66
C ALA A 9 12.02 3.84 6.30
N PRO A 10 12.33 2.99 5.30
CA PRO A 10 11.75 3.11 3.95
C PRO A 10 10.21 3.10 3.90
N ILE A 11 9.56 2.29 4.73
CA ILE A 11 8.11 2.27 4.86
C ILE A 11 7.58 3.61 5.41
N THR A 12 8.31 4.24 6.34
CA THR A 12 7.97 5.58 6.83
C THR A 12 8.13 6.61 5.72
N ASP A 13 9.23 6.56 4.97
CA ASP A 13 9.46 7.46 3.84
C ASP A 13 8.38 7.34 2.78
N PHE A 14 7.88 6.14 2.51
CA PHE A 14 6.79 5.91 1.58
C PHE A 14 5.52 6.64 2.02
N TYR A 15 5.15 6.54 3.30
CA TYR A 15 3.97 7.25 3.81
C TYR A 15 4.15 8.76 3.88
N ASP A 16 5.33 9.24 4.30
CA ASP A 16 5.63 10.67 4.29
C ASP A 16 5.59 11.23 2.86
N SER A 17 5.93 10.39 1.87
CA SER A 17 5.87 10.74 0.44
C SER A 17 4.45 10.79 -0.12
N SER A 18 3.53 10.00 0.44
CA SER A 18 2.13 9.91 -0.01
C SER A 18 1.17 10.77 0.82
N SER A 19 1.64 11.36 1.90
CA SER A 19 0.85 12.19 2.81
C SER A 19 1.01 13.68 2.52
N PRO A 20 -0.03 14.50 2.77
CA PRO A 20 0.11 15.95 2.68
C PRO A 20 1.11 16.46 3.73
N PRO A 21 1.82 17.58 3.49
CA PRO A 21 2.81 18.14 4.42
C PRO A 21 2.28 18.44 5.83
N THR A 22 0.97 18.62 5.95
CA THR A 22 0.26 18.89 7.20
C THR A 22 -0.11 17.64 8.01
N ALA A 23 0.20 16.44 7.50
CA ALA A 23 -0.09 15.19 8.19
C ALA A 23 0.73 15.07 9.47
N ARG A 24 0.04 14.81 10.59
CA ARG A 24 0.69 14.65 11.90
C ARG A 24 0.96 13.20 12.22
N ARG A 25 2.24 12.84 12.27
CA ARG A 25 2.72 11.56 12.81
C ARG A 25 2.49 11.49 14.32
N GLN A 26 1.73 10.51 14.79
CA GLN A 26 1.72 10.10 16.20
C GLN A 26 2.30 8.69 16.29
N VAL A 27 3.18 8.43 17.26
CA VAL A 27 3.82 7.12 17.51
C VAL A 27 3.62 6.78 18.98
N HIS A 28 3.16 5.57 19.31
CA HIS A 28 2.87 5.16 20.69
C HIS A 28 3.83 4.04 21.17
N HIS A 29 4.27 4.05 22.42
CA HIS A 29 5.51 3.33 22.82
C HIS A 29 5.38 1.80 23.11
N CYS A 30 4.20 1.20 22.97
CA CYS A 30 3.99 -0.26 22.80
C CYS A 30 3.17 -0.55 21.53
N ARG A 31 3.21 0.40 20.60
CA ARG A 31 2.16 0.69 19.63
C ARG A 31 2.80 1.52 18.51
N ASN A 32 3.59 0.90 17.64
CA ASN A 32 4.07 1.54 16.41
C ASN A 32 2.90 1.79 15.44
N MET A 33 1.89 2.52 15.90
CA MET A 33 0.78 3.02 15.11
C MET A 33 1.23 4.38 14.61
N VAL A 34 1.15 4.60 13.31
CA VAL A 34 1.32 5.90 12.69
C VAL A 34 -0.02 6.34 12.14
N GLU A 35 -0.52 7.44 12.70
CA GLU A 35 -1.72 8.11 12.20
C GLU A 35 -1.32 9.15 11.15
N TYR A 36 -1.90 9.08 9.95
CA TYR A 36 -1.76 10.11 8.91
C TYR A 36 -3.09 10.85 8.75
N ASN A 37 -3.18 12.02 9.39
CA ASN A 37 -4.34 12.92 9.33
C ASN A 37 -4.22 13.90 8.15
N SER A 38 -5.12 13.89 7.16
CA SER A 38 -5.23 14.99 6.20
C SER A 38 -6.22 16.05 6.71
N PRO A 39 -5.79 17.27 7.10
CA PRO A 39 -6.71 18.39 7.24
C PRO A 39 -7.19 18.83 5.85
N ILE A 40 -8.37 19.43 5.81
CA ILE A 40 -9.10 19.88 4.61
C ILE A 40 -8.15 20.69 3.70
N GLN A 41 -7.61 20.02 2.70
CA GLN A 41 -7.06 20.58 1.47
C GLN A 41 -6.90 19.40 0.50
N ARG A 42 -6.98 19.69 -0.79
CA ARG A 42 -7.19 18.76 -1.91
C ARG A 42 -6.03 17.76 -2.16
N GLN A 43 -5.28 17.39 -1.12
CA GLN A 43 -3.98 16.72 -1.17
C GLN A 43 -3.87 15.47 -0.27
N GLY A 44 -4.99 14.86 0.11
CA GLY A 44 -4.96 13.51 0.68
C GLY A 44 -4.83 12.49 -0.45
N TRP A 45 -3.74 11.73 -0.49
CA TRP A 45 -3.37 10.87 -1.64
C TRP A 45 -3.49 11.62 -2.96
N GLU A 46 -2.58 12.56 -3.24
CA GLU A 46 -2.39 12.99 -4.63
C GLU A 46 -1.74 11.85 -5.43
N PHE A 47 -2.48 10.76 -5.67
CA PHE A 47 -2.45 10.23 -7.02
C PHE A 47 -3.00 11.38 -7.86
N SER A 48 -2.14 12.22 -8.46
CA SER A 48 -2.51 13.34 -9.34
C SER A 48 -3.36 12.91 -10.56
N PHE A 49 -3.79 11.66 -10.56
CA PHE A 49 -4.55 10.95 -11.55
C PHE A 49 -6.03 10.74 -11.19
N LEU A 50 -6.40 10.70 -9.91
CA LEU A 50 -7.80 10.58 -9.49
C LEU A 50 -8.53 11.94 -9.41
N GLN A 51 -7.82 13.05 -9.60
CA GLN A 51 -8.37 14.40 -9.43
C GLN A 51 -9.27 14.88 -10.60
N ASN A 52 -9.22 14.25 -11.79
CA ASN A 52 -9.85 14.82 -12.99
C ASN A 52 -11.12 14.11 -13.49
N GLN A 53 -11.70 13.23 -12.68
CA GLN A 53 -13.05 12.76 -12.91
C GLN A 53 -13.95 13.24 -11.80
N THR A 54 -15.23 13.37 -12.13
CA THR A 54 -16.38 13.56 -11.23
C THR A 54 -16.52 12.41 -10.19
N PHE A 55 -15.47 12.15 -9.41
CA PHE A 55 -15.52 11.40 -8.16
C PHE A 55 -16.21 12.27 -7.12
N GLN A 56 -17.53 12.40 -7.22
CA GLN A 56 -18.41 13.04 -6.24
C GLN A 56 -18.50 12.28 -4.91
N THR A 57 -17.47 11.53 -4.54
CA THR A 57 -17.22 11.10 -3.17
C THR A 57 -15.73 11.20 -2.87
N ALA A 58 -15.18 12.41 -2.92
CA ALA A 58 -13.96 12.79 -2.20
C ALA A 58 -14.21 12.62 -0.68
N ARG A 59 -14.27 11.38 -0.19
CA ARG A 59 -14.31 11.09 1.23
C ARG A 59 -12.89 11.15 1.77
N ARG A 60 -12.75 11.72 2.97
CA ARG A 60 -11.47 11.95 3.65
C ARG A 60 -10.90 10.61 4.08
N HIS A 61 -10.03 10.00 3.27
CA HIS A 61 -9.41 8.74 3.66
C HIS A 61 -8.21 9.03 4.58
N LYS A 62 -8.39 8.71 5.86
CA LYS A 62 -7.35 8.75 6.90
C LYS A 62 -6.70 7.38 6.98
N ILE A 63 -5.36 7.29 6.91
CA ILE A 63 -4.66 6.01 7.08
C ILE A 63 -4.12 5.91 8.50
N LEU A 64 -4.49 4.82 9.16
CA LEU A 64 -3.97 4.42 10.45
C LEU A 64 -3.15 3.17 10.23
N ALA A 65 -1.83 3.29 10.12
CA ALA A 65 -0.94 2.15 9.90
C ALA A 65 -0.41 1.62 11.22
N TRP A 66 -0.34 0.31 11.43
CA TRP A 66 0.39 -0.27 12.56
C TRP A 66 1.03 -1.61 12.21
N GLU A 67 2.09 -1.93 12.93
CA GLU A 67 2.77 -3.22 12.85
C GLU A 67 2.29 -4.15 13.97
N GLU A 68 1.98 -5.39 13.62
CA GLU A 68 1.44 -6.42 14.50
C GLU A 68 2.50 -7.47 14.84
N HIS A 69 3.07 -7.39 16.04
CA HIS A 69 3.99 -8.39 16.62
C HIS A 69 3.24 -9.51 17.35
N GLN A 70 3.65 -10.78 17.22
CA GLN A 70 3.01 -11.90 17.95
C GLN A 70 3.19 -11.77 19.47
N ALA A 71 4.21 -11.06 19.93
CA ALA A 71 4.44 -10.77 21.35
C ALA A 71 3.38 -9.84 21.99
N CYS A 72 2.41 -9.32 21.22
CA CYS A 72 1.38 -8.40 21.72
C CYS A 72 0.05 -9.12 22.04
N PRO A 73 -0.39 -9.19 23.31
CA PRO A 73 -1.70 -9.77 23.67
C PRO A 73 -2.87 -8.98 23.06
N ASN A 74 -3.93 -9.67 22.59
CA ASN A 74 -5.13 -9.08 21.97
C ASN A 74 -4.86 -8.30 20.68
N ASN A 75 -4.15 -8.93 19.75
CA ASN A 75 -3.74 -8.42 18.47
C ASN A 75 -4.89 -8.16 17.47
N ASN A 76 -6.10 -8.67 17.71
CA ASN A 76 -7.27 -8.43 16.86
C ASN A 76 -7.70 -6.95 16.82
N LEU A 77 -7.75 -6.41 15.60
CA LEU A 77 -8.30 -5.10 15.23
C LEU A 77 -9.58 -4.71 15.97
N ARG A 78 -10.56 -5.62 15.99
CA ARG A 78 -11.86 -5.43 16.64
C ARG A 78 -11.72 -5.25 18.15
N LYS A 79 -10.89 -6.08 18.80
CA LYS A 79 -10.62 -5.95 20.24
C LYS A 79 -9.88 -4.64 20.57
N LYS A 80 -9.00 -4.18 19.68
CA LYS A 80 -8.30 -2.88 19.82
C LYS A 80 -9.26 -1.71 19.67
N GLN A 81 -10.18 -1.76 18.70
CA GLN A 81 -11.24 -0.76 18.52
C GLN A 81 -12.23 -0.76 19.69
N GLU A 82 -12.66 -1.93 20.17
CA GLU A 82 -13.56 -2.08 21.34
C GLU A 82 -12.94 -1.49 22.61
N ARG A 83 -11.62 -1.63 22.79
CA ARG A 83 -10.86 -1.03 23.89
C ARG A 83 -10.50 0.44 23.65
N GLN A 84 -11.02 1.07 22.58
CA GLN A 84 -10.73 2.45 22.18
C GLN A 84 -9.22 2.73 22.02
N LEU A 85 -8.44 1.70 21.68
CA LEU A 85 -7.00 1.82 21.45
C LEU A 85 -6.69 2.39 20.06
N LEU A 86 -7.66 2.32 19.15
CA LEU A 86 -7.65 2.94 17.83
C LEU A 86 -8.84 3.91 17.75
N PRO A 87 -8.66 5.13 17.19
CA PRO A 87 -9.80 6.00 16.92
C PRO A 87 -10.74 5.28 15.94
N SER A 88 -12.06 5.44 16.10
CA SER A 88 -13.06 4.90 15.16
C SER A 88 -13.43 5.98 14.15
N ASP A 89 -13.01 5.81 12.90
CA ASP A 89 -13.25 6.72 11.79
C ASP A 89 -13.86 5.93 10.63
N PRO A 90 -15.17 6.11 10.34
CA PRO A 90 -15.83 5.42 9.22
C PRO A 90 -15.33 5.88 7.84
N ASN A 91 -14.54 6.96 7.76
CA ASN A 91 -13.89 7.39 6.53
C ASN A 91 -12.42 6.93 6.45
N GLY A 92 -11.88 6.31 7.49
CA GLY A 92 -10.50 5.85 7.53
C GLY A 92 -10.30 4.45 6.94
N ILE A 93 -9.07 4.21 6.45
CA ILE A 93 -8.55 2.88 6.13
C ILE A 93 -7.49 2.53 7.17
N TYR A 94 -7.70 1.42 7.87
CA TYR A 94 -6.82 0.92 8.92
C TYR A 94 -5.85 -0.08 8.31
N LEU A 95 -4.56 0.25 8.22
CA LEU A 95 -3.54 -0.62 7.64
C LEU A 95 -2.82 -1.44 8.71
N VAL A 96 -2.98 -2.74 8.65
CA VAL A 96 -2.28 -3.74 9.45
C VAL A 96 -1.05 -4.20 8.66
N LEU A 97 0.12 -4.19 9.29
CA LEU A 97 1.31 -4.87 8.77
C LEU A 97 1.62 -6.04 9.70
N THR A 98 1.75 -7.26 9.17
CA THR A 98 2.20 -8.40 9.99
C THR A 98 3.71 -8.32 10.17
N SER A 99 4.15 -8.55 11.40
CA SER A 99 5.56 -8.74 11.74
C SER A 99 6.14 -10.04 11.17
N LYS A 100 7.48 -10.15 11.17
CA LYS A 100 8.20 -11.36 10.74
C LYS A 100 7.75 -12.65 11.43
N ASP A 101 7.33 -12.56 12.67
CA ASP A 101 6.91 -13.70 13.48
C ASP A 101 5.49 -14.18 13.14
N GLY A 102 4.64 -13.35 12.51
CA GLY A 102 3.25 -13.67 12.22
C GLY A 102 3.02 -14.47 10.92
N VAL A 103 2.23 -15.54 11.03
CA VAL A 103 1.63 -16.24 9.86
C VAL A 103 0.17 -15.81 9.75
N ILE A 104 -0.23 -15.38 8.55
CA ILE A 104 -1.62 -15.00 8.28
C ILE A 104 -2.24 -16.07 7.40
N GLU A 105 -3.42 -16.54 7.78
CA GLU A 105 -4.24 -17.40 6.95
C GLU A 105 -4.57 -16.68 5.62
N GLN A 106 -4.44 -17.36 4.48
CA GLN A 106 -4.62 -16.83 3.10
C GLN A 106 -3.47 -15.97 2.54
N PHE A 107 -2.43 -15.64 3.31
CA PHE A 107 -1.21 -15.07 2.75
C PHE A 107 -0.52 -16.12 1.86
N CYS A 108 0.04 -15.69 0.72
CA CYS A 108 0.73 -16.55 -0.25
C CYS A 108 -0.09 -17.54 -1.08
N MET A 109 -1.40 -17.62 -0.89
CA MET A 109 -2.22 -18.51 -1.72
C MET A 109 -2.59 -17.91 -3.08
N ASN A 110 -2.62 -16.56 -3.18
CA ASN A 110 -2.71 -15.77 -4.43
C ASN A 110 -2.63 -14.26 -4.18
N SER A 111 -2.33 -13.82 -2.96
CA SER A 111 -2.23 -12.41 -2.60
C SER A 111 -1.24 -12.20 -1.47
N CYS A 112 -0.71 -10.99 -1.43
CA CYS A 112 0.28 -10.52 -0.45
C CYS A 112 -0.36 -9.58 0.58
N GLY A 113 -1.68 -9.68 0.70
CA GLY A 113 -2.50 -8.87 1.59
C GLY A 113 -3.96 -8.89 1.16
N PHE A 114 -4.80 -8.20 1.91
CA PHE A 114 -6.23 -8.10 1.63
C PHE A 114 -6.82 -6.86 2.28
N HIS A 115 -7.96 -6.39 1.80
CA HIS A 115 -8.79 -5.45 2.55
C HIS A 115 -10.15 -6.06 2.87
N SER A 116 -10.76 -5.55 3.93
CA SER A 116 -12.09 -5.95 4.37
C SER A 116 -12.71 -4.84 5.20
N SER A 117 -13.95 -5.07 5.66
CA SER A 117 -14.65 -4.13 6.52
C SER A 117 -15.15 -4.82 7.78
N SER A 118 -15.26 -4.06 8.86
CA SER A 118 -15.82 -4.53 10.13
C SER A 118 -16.78 -3.49 10.69
N ILE A 119 -17.70 -3.94 11.54
CA ILE A 119 -18.58 -3.06 12.30
C ILE A 119 -17.99 -2.92 13.70
N THR A 120 -17.69 -1.69 14.09
CA THR A 120 -17.13 -1.37 15.42
C THR A 120 -18.20 -1.46 16.51
N SER A 121 -17.77 -1.41 17.78
CA SER A 121 -18.68 -1.30 18.93
C SER A 121 -19.58 -0.06 18.88
N THR A 122 -19.11 1.01 18.23
CA THR A 122 -19.88 2.24 17.97
C THR A 122 -20.84 2.11 16.77
N LYS A 123 -21.08 0.89 16.26
CA LYS A 123 -21.90 0.58 15.08
C LYS A 123 -21.45 1.28 13.79
N SER A 124 -20.21 1.77 13.76
CA SER A 124 -19.62 2.38 12.57
C SER A 124 -18.97 1.29 11.72
N ARG A 125 -19.17 1.35 10.41
CA ARG A 125 -18.46 0.47 9.48
C ARG A 125 -17.10 1.08 9.16
N VAL A 126 -16.05 0.32 9.35
CA VAL A 126 -14.65 0.73 9.10
C VAL A 126 -14.00 -0.22 8.11
N VAL A 127 -13.05 0.29 7.33
CA VAL A 127 -12.30 -0.47 6.32
C VAL A 127 -10.91 -0.72 6.86
N TYR A 128 -10.40 -1.94 6.72
CA TYR A 128 -9.02 -2.23 7.06
C TYR A 128 -8.33 -2.96 5.91
N ALA A 129 -7.07 -2.64 5.72
CA ALA A 129 -6.13 -3.28 4.80
C ALA A 129 -5.12 -4.05 5.64
N HIS A 130 -4.69 -5.20 5.16
CA HIS A 130 -3.71 -6.06 5.81
C HIS A 130 -2.64 -6.44 4.79
N VAL A 131 -1.37 -6.24 5.12
CA VAL A 131 -0.22 -6.69 4.33
C VAL A 131 0.66 -7.55 5.22
N GLY A 132 1.04 -8.73 4.71
CA GLY A 132 1.97 -9.61 5.40
C GLY A 132 3.43 -9.29 5.10
N ASP A 133 4.34 -9.82 5.93
CA ASP A 133 5.77 -9.72 5.67
C ASP A 133 6.19 -10.73 4.58
N PRO A 134 6.61 -10.25 3.39
CA PRO A 134 6.94 -11.12 2.27
C PRO A 134 8.32 -11.78 2.41
N THR A 135 9.14 -11.41 3.41
CA THR A 135 10.47 -12.00 3.64
C THR A 135 10.40 -13.39 4.26
N VAL A 136 9.29 -13.73 4.91
CA VAL A 136 9.11 -15.00 5.61
C VAL A 136 8.22 -15.96 4.81
N GLN A 137 7.26 -15.42 4.06
CA GLN A 137 6.28 -16.22 3.33
C GLN A 137 6.23 -15.76 1.86
N CYS A 138 6.46 -16.71 0.94
CA CYS A 138 6.45 -16.55 -0.52
C CYS A 138 7.17 -15.30 -1.08
N PRO A 139 8.47 -15.09 -0.77
CA PRO A 139 9.22 -13.93 -1.26
C PRO A 139 9.18 -13.81 -2.80
N GLY A 140 9.31 -14.93 -3.52
CA GLY A 140 9.22 -14.95 -4.98
C GLY A 140 7.89 -14.48 -5.57
N LEU A 141 6.78 -14.50 -4.81
CA LEU A 141 5.49 -13.94 -5.23
C LEU A 141 5.34 -12.50 -4.76
N CYS A 142 5.57 -12.26 -3.46
CA CYS A 142 5.23 -11.00 -2.81
C CYS A 142 6.32 -9.93 -2.82
N THR A 143 7.49 -10.25 -3.37
CA THR A 143 8.56 -9.29 -3.64
C THR A 143 9.00 -9.30 -5.10
N TRP A 144 8.29 -10.01 -5.98
CA TRP A 144 8.51 -9.89 -7.42
C TRP A 144 8.35 -8.41 -7.86
N PRO A 145 9.25 -7.84 -8.66
CA PRO A 145 10.32 -8.47 -9.45
C PRO A 145 11.72 -8.50 -8.79
N TYR A 146 11.83 -8.28 -7.48
CA TYR A 146 13.12 -8.32 -6.75
C TYR A 146 13.55 -9.72 -6.32
N GLU A 147 12.60 -10.64 -6.20
CA GLU A 147 12.87 -12.05 -5.96
C GLU A 147 12.28 -12.90 -7.09
N ILE A 148 12.99 -13.95 -7.48
CA ILE A 148 12.58 -14.80 -8.60
C ILE A 148 11.45 -15.73 -8.13
N PRO A 149 10.32 -15.82 -8.84
CA PRO A 149 9.23 -16.73 -8.48
C PRO A 149 9.67 -18.20 -8.61
N ALA A 150 9.11 -19.07 -7.78
CA ALA A 150 9.38 -20.51 -7.84
C ALA A 150 8.88 -21.18 -9.14
N TYR A 151 7.91 -20.55 -9.81
CA TYR A 151 7.28 -21.04 -11.04
C TYR A 151 7.21 -19.93 -12.09
N GLY A 152 7.38 -20.30 -13.36
CA GLY A 152 7.34 -19.38 -14.51
C GLY A 152 8.68 -19.28 -15.25
N PRO A 153 8.75 -18.49 -16.33
CA PRO A 153 9.99 -18.28 -17.07
C PRO A 153 11.07 -17.66 -16.17
N PRO A 154 12.29 -18.23 -16.15
CA PRO A 154 13.37 -17.68 -15.34
C PRO A 154 13.82 -16.32 -15.89
N GLY A 155 13.76 -15.30 -15.04
CA GLY A 155 14.27 -13.96 -15.29
C GLY A 155 15.30 -13.56 -14.23
N GLN A 156 16.06 -12.50 -14.49
CA GLN A 156 16.96 -11.93 -13.48
C GLN A 156 16.18 -11.04 -12.51
N ALA A 157 16.39 -11.26 -11.21
CA ALA A 157 15.88 -10.37 -10.17
C ALA A 157 16.36 -8.92 -10.36
N LEU A 158 15.46 -7.97 -10.12
CA LEU A 158 15.80 -6.56 -10.03
C LEU A 158 16.54 -6.23 -8.73
N VAL A 159 17.20 -5.06 -8.69
CA VAL A 159 17.88 -4.59 -7.49
C VAL A 159 16.93 -3.70 -6.67
N ALA A 160 16.59 -4.15 -5.46
CA ALA A 160 15.75 -3.40 -4.53
C ALA A 160 16.48 -2.16 -4.00
N ALA A 161 15.86 -0.98 -4.11
CA ALA A 161 16.45 0.29 -3.68
C ALA A 161 16.49 0.43 -2.15
N ASN A 162 15.53 -0.16 -1.45
CA ASN A 162 15.41 -0.08 0.02
C ASN A 162 15.57 -1.45 0.71
N GLY A 163 15.94 -2.48 -0.05
CA GLY A 163 15.98 -3.86 0.40
C GLY A 163 14.68 -4.61 0.09
N ILE A 164 14.83 -5.87 -0.31
CA ILE A 164 13.79 -6.72 -0.91
C ILE A 164 12.52 -6.76 -0.05
N GLY A 165 12.67 -6.93 1.27
CA GLY A 165 11.54 -6.98 2.20
C GLY A 165 10.76 -5.67 2.28
N SER A 166 11.45 -4.52 2.39
CA SER A 166 10.78 -3.22 2.48
C SER A 166 10.11 -2.84 1.16
N ASP A 167 10.79 -3.04 0.03
CA ASP A 167 10.22 -2.74 -1.28
C ASP A 167 9.04 -3.67 -1.61
N GLY A 168 9.11 -4.95 -1.22
CA GLY A 168 8.00 -5.88 -1.29
C GLY A 168 6.78 -5.41 -0.48
N VAL A 169 6.98 -5.07 0.80
CA VAL A 169 5.89 -4.53 1.65
C VAL A 169 5.28 -3.27 1.03
N ILE A 170 6.09 -2.35 0.51
CA ILE A 170 5.60 -1.10 -0.11
C ILE A 170 4.74 -1.37 -1.35
N MET A 171 5.16 -2.28 -2.24
CA MET A 171 4.37 -2.71 -3.40
C MET A 171 3.02 -3.30 -2.97
N ASN A 172 3.02 -4.13 -1.93
CA ASN A 172 1.81 -4.76 -1.42
C ASN A 172 0.88 -3.76 -0.72
N ILE A 173 1.43 -2.80 0.03
CA ILE A 173 0.68 -1.67 0.60
C ILE A 173 -0.01 -0.89 -0.51
N ALA A 174 0.72 -0.49 -1.56
CA ALA A 174 0.15 0.25 -2.68
C ALA A 174 -1.01 -0.51 -3.34
N THR A 175 -0.82 -1.82 -3.55
CA THR A 175 -1.83 -2.72 -4.12
C THR A 175 -3.10 -2.77 -3.28
N VAL A 176 -2.96 -3.10 -1.99
CA VAL A 176 -4.11 -3.33 -1.10
C VAL A 176 -4.82 -2.02 -0.76
N LEU A 177 -4.09 -0.92 -0.57
CA LEU A 177 -4.70 0.39 -0.30
C LEU A 177 -5.47 0.93 -1.50
N ALA A 178 -4.97 0.74 -2.72
CA ALA A 178 -5.71 1.12 -3.92
C ALA A 178 -7.04 0.34 -4.00
N GLY A 179 -7.02 -0.97 -3.79
CA GLY A 179 -8.24 -1.80 -3.71
C GLY A 179 -9.19 -1.34 -2.60
N ALA A 180 -8.67 -1.07 -1.40
CA ALA A 180 -9.47 -0.59 -0.27
C ALA A 180 -10.10 0.79 -0.54
N ALA A 181 -9.41 1.67 -1.26
CA ALA A 181 -9.92 3.00 -1.60
C ALA A 181 -10.98 2.95 -2.70
N THR A 182 -10.84 2.08 -3.70
CA THR A 182 -11.76 2.00 -4.85
C THR A 182 -12.90 1.01 -4.64
N ASN A 183 -12.72 0.01 -3.77
CA ASN A 183 -13.69 -1.05 -3.47
C ASN A 183 -13.82 -1.39 -1.97
N PRO A 184 -13.96 -0.41 -1.06
CA PRO A 184 -13.85 -0.59 0.40
C PRO A 184 -14.80 -1.63 1.01
N PHE A 185 -15.94 -1.89 0.36
CA PHE A 185 -17.01 -2.75 0.86
C PHE A 185 -17.36 -3.90 -0.08
N LYS A 186 -16.51 -4.19 -1.07
CA LYS A 186 -16.74 -5.20 -2.12
C LYS A 186 -18.00 -4.91 -2.96
N SER A 187 -18.28 -3.62 -3.18
CA SER A 187 -19.42 -3.11 -3.95
C SER A 187 -19.08 -1.81 -4.70
N GLY A 188 -17.79 -1.53 -4.88
CA GLY A 188 -17.25 -0.37 -5.59
C GLY A 188 -16.73 -0.76 -6.97
N TYR A 189 -15.54 -0.27 -7.33
CA TYR A 189 -14.95 -0.49 -8.66
C TYR A 189 -14.11 -1.75 -8.72
N PHE A 190 -14.48 -2.66 -9.62
CA PHE A 190 -13.73 -3.87 -9.97
C PHE A 190 -14.15 -4.37 -11.36
N GLN A 191 -13.36 -5.25 -11.95
CA GLN A 191 -13.63 -5.97 -13.20
C GLN A 191 -13.87 -7.45 -12.91
N GLY A 192 -14.73 -8.09 -13.70
CA GLY A 192 -15.02 -9.53 -13.58
C GLY A 192 -16.18 -9.83 -12.63
N ASP A 193 -16.23 -11.08 -12.17
CA ASP A 193 -17.28 -11.56 -11.28
C ASP A 193 -17.06 -11.07 -9.84
N VAL A 194 -18.15 -10.80 -9.11
CA VAL A 194 -18.11 -10.33 -7.70
C VAL A 194 -17.43 -11.33 -6.75
N SER A 195 -17.41 -12.61 -7.10
CA SER A 195 -16.74 -13.68 -6.34
C SER A 195 -15.24 -13.77 -6.63
N ALA A 196 -14.77 -13.18 -7.73
CA ALA A 196 -13.37 -13.13 -8.14
C ALA A 196 -13.02 -11.76 -8.79
N PRO A 197 -13.14 -10.65 -8.04
CA PRO A 197 -12.98 -9.31 -8.60
C PRO A 197 -11.50 -8.97 -8.88
N LEU A 198 -11.25 -8.40 -10.05
CA LEU A 198 -10.00 -7.71 -10.38
C LEU A 198 -10.16 -6.22 -10.03
N GLU A 199 -9.45 -5.76 -9.02
CA GLU A 199 -9.52 -4.39 -8.51
C GLU A 199 -8.48 -3.49 -9.19
N ALA A 200 -8.39 -2.22 -8.76
CA ALA A 200 -7.60 -1.18 -9.42
C ALA A 200 -6.18 -1.60 -9.81
N VAL A 201 -5.51 -2.41 -8.99
CA VAL A 201 -4.15 -2.90 -9.26
C VAL A 201 -4.14 -4.33 -9.77
N THR A 202 -4.99 -5.20 -9.23
CA THR A 202 -4.99 -6.62 -9.60
C THR A 202 -5.55 -6.88 -11.00
N ALA A 203 -6.20 -5.89 -11.63
CA ALA A 203 -6.52 -5.91 -13.05
C ALA A 203 -5.28 -5.86 -13.97
N TYR A 204 -4.13 -5.38 -13.46
CA TYR A 204 -2.88 -5.26 -14.20
C TYR A 204 -1.70 -5.85 -13.42
N PRO A 205 -1.73 -7.16 -13.12
CA PRO A 205 -0.73 -7.79 -12.26
C PRO A 205 0.65 -7.73 -12.93
N GLY A 206 1.65 -7.29 -12.16
CA GLY A 206 3.04 -7.29 -12.58
C GLY A 206 3.44 -6.23 -13.62
N ILE A 207 2.56 -5.27 -13.94
CA ILE A 207 2.90 -4.14 -14.80
C ILE A 207 3.48 -3.02 -13.94
N PHE A 208 4.76 -2.68 -14.15
CA PHE A 208 5.44 -1.60 -13.44
C PHE A 208 6.00 -0.51 -14.35
N SER A 209 6.20 -0.81 -15.64
CA SER A 209 6.63 0.15 -16.65
C SER A 209 6.04 -0.22 -18.02
N ALA A 210 6.23 0.67 -18.99
CA ALA A 210 5.88 0.39 -20.38
C ALA A 210 6.62 -0.86 -20.90
N GLY A 211 5.97 -1.60 -21.81
CA GLY A 211 6.54 -2.83 -22.38
C GLY A 211 6.48 -4.05 -21.46
N ALA A 212 5.75 -3.99 -20.33
CA ALA A 212 5.55 -5.15 -19.46
C ALA A 212 4.79 -6.28 -20.17
N TYR A 213 5.13 -7.52 -19.83
CA TYR A 213 4.47 -8.75 -20.27
C TYR A 213 4.69 -9.84 -19.20
N PRO A 214 4.02 -11.00 -19.25
CA PRO A 214 4.18 -12.03 -18.22
C PRO A 214 5.65 -12.42 -18.00
N GLY A 215 6.16 -12.21 -16.77
CA GLY A 215 7.56 -12.45 -16.39
C GLY A 215 8.51 -11.26 -16.61
N TYR A 216 8.05 -10.15 -17.18
CA TYR A 216 8.83 -8.92 -17.39
C TYR A 216 8.09 -7.69 -16.84
N PRO A 217 8.65 -6.97 -15.85
CA PRO A 217 7.96 -5.85 -15.19
C PRO A 217 7.84 -4.59 -16.05
N GLY A 218 8.43 -4.59 -17.25
CA GLY A 218 8.53 -3.46 -18.15
C GLY A 218 9.91 -2.81 -18.14
N ASP A 219 10.10 -1.84 -19.02
CA ASP A 219 11.36 -1.14 -19.22
C ASP A 219 11.66 -0.17 -18.07
N LEU A 220 12.39 -0.67 -17.06
CA LEU A 220 12.86 0.12 -15.91
C LEU A 220 14.32 0.57 -16.06
N LYS A 221 14.94 0.36 -17.24
CA LYS A 221 16.39 0.51 -17.47
C LYS A 221 16.92 1.91 -17.21
N SER A 222 16.15 2.96 -17.51
CA SER A 222 16.53 4.35 -17.22
C SER A 222 16.50 4.70 -15.72
N MET A 223 15.78 3.90 -14.92
CA MET A 223 15.53 4.15 -13.50
C MET A 223 16.05 3.02 -12.61
N ALA A 224 16.96 2.15 -13.06
CA ALA A 224 17.66 1.17 -12.22
C ALA A 224 16.75 0.46 -11.19
N SER A 225 15.64 -0.14 -11.67
CA SER A 225 14.71 -0.99 -10.91
C SER A 225 13.59 -0.33 -10.08
N TYR A 226 13.38 0.98 -10.18
CA TYR A 226 12.23 1.66 -9.57
C TYR A 226 11.46 2.50 -10.61
N ASN A 227 10.24 2.93 -10.31
CA ASN A 227 9.47 3.80 -11.20
C ASN A 227 9.01 5.10 -10.54
N ALA A 228 9.07 5.22 -9.21
CA ALA A 228 8.59 6.38 -8.48
C ALA A 228 9.65 6.97 -7.53
N TYR A 229 9.63 8.30 -7.40
CA TYR A 229 10.37 9.01 -6.35
C TYR A 229 9.42 9.43 -5.22
N GLY A 230 9.91 9.27 -4.00
CA GLY A 230 9.32 9.84 -2.80
C GLY A 230 9.79 11.26 -2.51
N VAL A 231 9.13 11.86 -1.53
CA VAL A 231 9.52 13.14 -0.93
C VAL A 231 10.93 12.99 -0.35
N ASN A 232 11.83 13.88 -0.77
CA ASN A 232 13.25 13.91 -0.39
C ASN A 232 14.15 12.82 -1.01
N GLY A 233 13.70 12.20 -2.12
CA GLY A 233 14.52 11.32 -2.95
C GLY A 233 14.56 9.81 -2.68
N PRO A 234 13.81 9.20 -1.73
CA PRO A 234 13.71 7.74 -1.69
C PRO A 234 13.06 7.22 -2.96
N LYS A 235 13.37 5.98 -3.33
CA LYS A 235 13.01 5.37 -4.61
C LYS A 235 12.08 4.20 -4.35
N PHE A 236 10.99 4.12 -5.10
CA PHE A 236 9.97 3.10 -4.91
C PHE A 236 9.56 2.49 -6.24
N LEU A 237 9.21 1.21 -6.21
CA LEU A 237 8.54 0.54 -7.30
C LEU A 237 7.08 0.41 -6.94
N LEU A 238 6.19 0.95 -7.76
CA LEU A 238 4.75 0.95 -7.53
C LEU A 238 4.02 0.32 -8.71
N PRO A 239 3.04 -0.56 -8.46
CA PRO A 239 2.35 -1.24 -9.55
C PRO A 239 1.52 -0.24 -10.36
N ALA A 240 1.32 -0.55 -11.64
CA ALA A 240 0.38 0.17 -12.47
C ALA A 240 -1.04 -0.01 -11.92
N MET A 241 -1.88 0.99 -12.18
CA MET A 241 -3.27 1.00 -11.73
C MET A 241 -4.20 1.27 -12.90
N TRP A 242 -5.42 0.78 -12.81
CA TRP A 242 -6.47 1.07 -13.77
C TRP A 242 -6.76 2.58 -13.83
N ASP A 243 -6.82 3.08 -15.07
CA ASP A 243 -7.24 4.40 -15.47
C ASP A 243 -8.72 4.38 -15.88
N PRO A 244 -9.63 4.90 -15.05
CA PRO A 244 -11.03 5.01 -15.43
C PRO A 244 -11.28 6.03 -16.55
N VAL A 245 -10.34 6.93 -16.85
CA VAL A 245 -10.46 7.97 -17.90
C VAL A 245 -10.11 7.39 -19.26
N GLN A 246 -8.96 6.73 -19.33
CA GLN A 246 -8.43 6.19 -20.58
C GLN A 246 -8.87 4.74 -20.81
N ILE A 247 -9.54 4.11 -19.84
CA ILE A 247 -9.98 2.71 -19.90
C ILE A 247 -8.79 1.79 -20.20
N ASN A 248 -7.65 2.07 -19.55
CA ASN A 248 -6.40 1.32 -19.68
C ASN A 248 -5.67 1.33 -18.32
N TYR A 249 -4.40 0.92 -18.25
CA TYR A 249 -3.57 1.13 -17.06
C TYR A 249 -2.73 2.40 -17.17
N LYS A 250 -2.32 2.92 -16.01
CA LYS A 250 -1.30 3.96 -15.89
C LYS A 250 -0.19 3.52 -14.96
N VAL A 251 1.05 3.71 -15.41
CA VAL A 251 2.26 3.54 -14.60
C VAL A 251 2.41 4.74 -13.66
N VAL A 252 2.66 4.46 -12.38
CA VAL A 252 2.90 5.50 -11.37
C VAL A 252 4.37 5.92 -11.41
N THR A 253 4.63 7.19 -11.71
CA THR A 253 6.00 7.71 -11.83
C THR A 253 6.43 8.68 -10.72
N TRP A 254 5.48 9.17 -9.93
CA TRP A 254 5.70 10.07 -8.80
C TRP A 254 4.65 9.83 -7.72
N ILE A 255 5.05 9.88 -6.44
CA ILE A 255 4.14 9.70 -5.29
C ILE A 255 3.54 11.05 -4.86
N SER A 256 4.25 12.16 -5.14
CA SER A 256 3.77 13.53 -4.97
C SER A 256 4.17 14.37 -6.18
N ALA A 257 3.38 15.40 -6.50
CA ALA A 257 3.74 16.37 -7.54
C ALA A 257 5.11 17.01 -7.19
N PRO A 258 5.98 17.28 -8.19
CA PRO A 258 7.23 17.99 -7.94
C PRO A 258 6.95 19.30 -7.20
N ARG A 259 7.60 19.50 -6.06
CA ARG A 259 7.60 20.80 -5.38
C ARG A 259 8.41 21.76 -6.25
N LEU A 260 7.72 22.53 -7.09
CA LEU A 260 8.25 23.72 -7.76
C LEU A 260 8.48 24.83 -6.74
#